data_AF-A0A9D6R6X4-F1
#
_entry.id   AF-A0A9D6R6X4-F1
#
_cell.length_a   1.000
_cell.length_b   1.000
_cell.length_c   1.000
_cell.angle_alpha   90.00
_cell.angle_beta   90.00
_cell.angle_gamma   90.00
#
_symmetry.space_group_name_H-M   'P 1'
#
loop_
_entity.id
_entity.type
_entity.pdbx_description
1 polymer ?
#
loop_
_entity_poly.entity_id
_entity_poly.type
_entity_poly.pdbx_seq_one_letter_code
_entity_poly.pdbx_strand_id
1 'polypeptide(L)'
;MTCRHPQRWSAARVAVTLLWIGAAGGLFLATPDAVDAQCPALPGDAFAFLPLNPPTDHCPAVPAVHWADPHIVFECGFFADGTHGVDCGEDAAGCVELCRGAADLWNSDLPDRFTFVEADPSTPVAFCTSGSNSGGFDGRTSIGGSATLCDSSAFGSNILAITLRRTVASGPRTGELLDSDITVNTGFHFDPSLFRHVIGHELGHVLGLDHPDQCGHDFNVLMRSVVGASSNPCFVEGPTTDDVNGADLIYALVGPTPTVTPTPAAGCGDADGSGSVTVTDGVQTLRAAAGLSSACTLAVCDVDGSGAITVTDGVNVLRAAAGLPAILNCGG
;
A
#
# COMPACT_ATOMS: atom_id res chain seq x y z
N MET A 1 23.19 21.62 8.10
CA MET A 1 23.15 21.32 9.55
C MET A 1 23.82 19.98 9.75
N THR A 2 24.91 19.94 10.52
CA THR A 2 25.75 18.75 10.73
C THR A 2 25.34 18.04 12.01
N CYS A 3 24.65 16.90 11.91
CA CYS A 3 24.37 16.05 13.07
C CYS A 3 25.57 15.16 13.39
N ARG A 4 26.22 15.44 14.51
CA ARG A 4 27.22 14.58 15.16
C ARG A 4 26.50 13.50 15.98
N HIS A 5 26.86 12.23 15.77
CA HIS A 5 26.56 11.13 16.69
C HIS A 5 27.44 11.20 17.95
N PRO A 6 26.94 10.66 19.09
CA PRO A 6 27.85 9.95 19.97
C PRO A 6 27.30 8.64 20.57
N GLN A 7 28.27 7.77 20.88
CA GLN A 7 28.30 6.65 21.85
C GLN A 7 27.72 5.29 21.39
N ARG A 8 28.56 4.30 21.06
CA ARG A 8 29.39 3.41 21.93
C ARG A 8 28.58 2.65 22.99
N TRP A 9 28.24 1.40 22.67
CA TRP A 9 28.07 0.32 23.63
C TRP A 9 28.87 -0.90 23.14
N SER A 10 29.65 -1.49 24.05
CA SER A 10 30.44 -2.71 23.84
C SER A 10 29.97 -3.79 24.81
N ALA A 11 30.19 -5.05 24.38
CA ALA A 11 30.01 -6.35 25.08
C ALA A 11 28.61 -6.97 24.98
N ALA A 12 28.43 -8.28 24.79
CA ALA A 12 29.34 -9.40 25.06
C ALA A 12 29.19 -10.53 24.04
N ARG A 13 30.29 -11.28 23.88
CA ARG A 13 30.44 -12.47 23.04
C ARG A 13 29.71 -13.67 23.67
N VAL A 14 29.05 -14.48 22.85
CA VAL A 14 28.94 -15.93 23.07
C VAL A 14 29.54 -16.62 21.84
N ALA A 15 30.70 -17.24 22.04
CA ALA A 15 31.36 -18.06 21.06
C ALA A 15 30.75 -19.48 21.10
N VAL A 16 30.25 -19.96 19.97
CA VAL A 16 30.08 -21.40 19.75
C VAL A 16 31.11 -21.81 18.72
N THR A 17 32.17 -22.43 19.21
CA THR A 17 33.22 -23.07 18.43
C THR A 17 32.65 -24.34 17.80
N LEU A 18 32.47 -24.38 16.49
CA LEU A 18 32.34 -25.62 15.73
C LEU A 18 33.54 -25.75 14.81
N LEU A 19 34.42 -26.67 15.23
CA LEU A 19 35.62 -27.10 14.55
C LEU A 19 35.20 -27.98 13.35
N TRP A 20 35.50 -27.55 12.12
CA TRP A 20 35.56 -28.45 10.98
C TRP A 20 36.85 -28.22 10.20
N ILE A 21 37.61 -29.30 10.10
CA ILE A 21 38.85 -29.44 9.33
C ILE A 21 38.46 -29.95 7.94
N GLY A 22 38.88 -29.29 6.86
CA GLY A 22 38.85 -29.90 5.53
C GLY A 22 38.91 -28.96 4.32
N ALA A 23 40.12 -28.84 3.77
CA ALA A 23 40.47 -28.66 2.36
C ALA A 23 40.03 -27.39 1.57
N ALA A 24 41.06 -26.77 0.99
CA ALA A 24 41.04 -25.61 0.11
C ALA A 24 40.14 -25.74 -1.13
N GLY A 25 39.33 -24.71 -1.34
CA GLY A 25 38.52 -24.48 -2.53
C GLY A 25 37.65 -23.24 -2.30
N GLY A 26 38.24 -22.05 -2.46
CA GLY A 26 37.60 -20.77 -2.14
C GLY A 26 36.45 -20.44 -3.10
N LEU A 27 35.26 -20.97 -2.81
CA LEU A 27 33.99 -20.48 -3.30
C LEU A 27 33.47 -19.50 -2.24
N PHE A 28 33.56 -18.19 -2.50
CA PHE A 28 32.92 -17.18 -1.67
C PHE A 28 31.40 -17.29 -1.87
N LEU A 29 30.75 -18.11 -1.05
CA LEU A 29 29.31 -18.02 -0.84
C LEU A 29 29.09 -16.81 0.05
N ALA A 30 28.75 -15.67 -0.56
CA ALA A 30 28.18 -14.56 0.19
C ALA A 30 26.89 -15.08 0.85
N THR A 31 26.84 -15.04 2.19
CA THR A 31 25.61 -15.31 2.93
C THR A 31 24.57 -14.26 2.54
N PRO A 32 23.29 -14.62 2.32
CA PRO A 32 22.22 -13.67 2.01
C PRO A 32 22.16 -12.47 2.97
N ASP A 33 22.55 -12.67 4.23
CA ASP A 33 22.55 -11.67 5.30
C ASP A 33 23.45 -10.43 5.04
N ALA A 34 24.36 -10.46 4.06
CA ALA A 34 25.27 -9.34 3.81
C ALA A 34 24.66 -8.21 2.96
N VAL A 35 23.56 -8.48 2.23
CA VAL A 35 22.86 -7.48 1.40
C VAL A 35 21.80 -6.75 2.24
N ASP A 36 21.07 -7.47 3.09
CA ASP A 36 20.06 -6.89 4.01
C ASP A 36 20.65 -5.90 5.02
N ALA A 37 21.94 -6.01 5.34
CA ALA A 37 22.63 -5.10 6.25
C ALA A 37 22.88 -3.69 5.67
N GLN A 38 22.61 -3.46 4.38
CA GLN A 38 22.94 -2.21 3.69
C GLN A 38 21.76 -1.24 3.58
N CYS A 39 20.52 -1.73 3.71
CA CYS A 39 19.32 -0.92 3.62
C CYS A 39 18.71 -0.69 5.01
N PRO A 40 18.26 0.53 5.35
CA PRO A 40 17.54 0.78 6.59
C PRO A 40 16.31 -0.14 6.69
N ALA A 41 16.08 -0.70 7.87
CA ALA A 41 14.86 -1.47 8.13
C ALA A 41 13.63 -0.56 7.93
N LEU A 42 12.61 -1.10 7.26
CA LEU A 42 11.36 -0.40 7.01
C LEU A 42 10.53 -0.36 8.31
N PRO A 43 10.09 0.82 8.78
CA PRO A 43 8.99 0.90 9.72
C PRO A 43 7.72 0.37 9.04
N GLY A 44 6.86 -0.31 9.77
CA GLY A 44 5.57 -0.78 9.22
C GLY A 44 4.50 0.32 9.15
N ASP A 45 4.87 1.58 9.38
CA ASP A 45 3.99 2.73 9.60
C ASP A 45 4.53 4.04 9.00
N ALA A 46 5.39 3.96 7.98
CA ALA A 46 5.99 5.12 7.33
C ALA A 46 5.13 5.73 6.21
N PHE A 47 4.12 5.02 5.69
CA PHE A 47 3.26 5.44 4.57
C PHE A 47 2.59 6.82 4.76
N ALA A 48 2.19 7.41 3.63
CA ALA A 48 1.45 8.67 3.59
C ALA A 48 0.23 8.60 2.66
N PHE A 49 -0.72 9.50 2.88
CA PHE A 49 -1.97 9.55 2.11
C PHE A 49 -2.11 10.86 1.36
N LEU A 50 -2.70 10.77 0.16
CA LEU A 50 -2.95 11.93 -0.66
C LEU A 50 -3.91 12.89 0.05
N PRO A 51 -3.59 14.19 0.15
CA PRO A 51 -4.50 15.15 0.75
C PRO A 51 -5.67 15.46 -0.19
N LEU A 52 -6.82 15.78 0.39
CA LEU A 52 -7.99 16.27 -0.35
C LEU A 52 -7.73 17.57 -1.13
N ASN A 53 -6.87 18.43 -0.58
CA ASN A 53 -6.51 19.73 -1.14
C ASN A 53 -4.99 19.86 -1.25
N PRO A 54 -4.46 20.52 -2.30
CA PRO A 54 -3.02 20.72 -2.49
C PRO A 54 -2.40 21.60 -1.38
N PRO A 55 -1.06 21.57 -1.24
CA PRO A 55 -0.39 21.01 -0.09
C PRO A 55 -0.44 21.93 1.13
N THR A 56 -0.82 21.35 2.26
CA THR A 56 -0.23 21.76 3.54
C THR A 56 1.10 21.01 3.69
N ASP A 57 2.09 21.59 4.38
CA ASP A 57 3.39 20.94 4.70
C ASP A 57 3.26 19.70 5.62
N HIS A 58 2.09 19.07 5.65
CA HIS A 58 1.69 17.99 6.54
C HIS A 58 0.90 16.98 5.72
N CYS A 59 1.42 15.76 5.65
CA CYS A 59 0.67 14.62 5.14
C CYS A 59 -0.41 14.25 6.15
N PRO A 60 -1.66 14.01 5.70
CA PRO A 60 -2.70 13.56 6.60
C PRO A 60 -2.35 12.16 7.15
N ALA A 61 -2.53 11.99 8.46
CA ALA A 61 -2.34 10.71 9.14
C ALA A 61 -3.48 9.70 8.88
N VAL A 62 -4.51 10.11 8.14
CA VAL A 62 -5.71 9.32 7.85
C VAL A 62 -6.01 9.42 6.36
N PRO A 63 -6.38 8.30 5.69
CA PRO A 63 -6.83 8.32 4.31
C PRO A 63 -7.94 9.35 4.10
N ALA A 64 -7.75 10.22 3.11
CA ALA A 64 -8.73 11.24 2.76
C ALA A 64 -9.22 11.10 1.30
N VAL A 65 -8.59 10.22 0.53
CA VAL A 65 -8.85 9.99 -0.89
C VAL A 65 -8.94 8.48 -1.14
N HIS A 66 -9.97 8.02 -1.86
CA HIS A 66 -10.22 6.60 -2.13
C HIS A 66 -11.14 6.43 -3.35
N TRP A 67 -11.13 5.27 -4.00
CA TRP A 67 -12.18 4.88 -4.95
C TRP A 67 -13.39 4.30 -4.23
N ALA A 68 -14.61 4.67 -4.65
CA ALA A 68 -15.83 4.11 -4.07
C ALA A 68 -16.07 2.65 -4.46
N ASP A 69 -15.69 2.29 -5.69
CA ASP A 69 -15.58 0.90 -6.14
C ASP A 69 -14.08 0.57 -6.23
N PRO A 70 -13.55 -0.36 -5.43
CA PRO A 70 -12.12 -0.67 -5.41
C PRO A 70 -11.71 -1.54 -6.61
N HIS A 71 -12.35 -1.36 -7.76
CA HIS A 71 -12.01 -1.98 -9.03
C HIS A 71 -11.80 -0.88 -10.06
N ILE A 72 -10.56 -0.71 -10.52
CA ILE A 72 -10.23 0.34 -11.48
C ILE A 72 -9.82 -0.25 -12.81
N VAL A 73 -10.47 0.25 -13.85
CA VAL A 73 -10.15 -0.12 -15.21
C VAL A 73 -8.97 0.74 -15.67
N PHE A 74 -7.91 0.11 -16.15
CA PHE A 74 -6.72 0.79 -16.67
C PHE A 74 -6.36 0.30 -18.08
N GLU A 75 -5.53 1.05 -18.80
CA GLU A 75 -5.06 0.68 -20.14
C GLU A 75 -3.60 1.07 -20.34
N CYS A 76 -2.75 0.07 -20.61
CA CYS A 76 -1.32 0.25 -20.92
C CYS A 76 -1.00 0.34 -22.42
N GLY A 77 -1.95 0.02 -23.31
CA GLY A 77 -1.74 -0.11 -24.76
C GLY A 77 -1.32 1.18 -25.46
N PHE A 78 -1.43 2.34 -24.80
CA PHE A 78 -0.93 3.62 -25.32
C PHE A 78 0.58 3.60 -25.59
N PHE A 79 1.36 2.79 -24.87
CA PHE A 79 2.79 2.63 -25.18
C PHE A 79 3.06 2.02 -26.57
N ALA A 80 2.06 1.34 -27.16
CA ALA A 80 2.17 0.68 -28.46
C ALA A 80 1.30 1.30 -29.55
N ASP A 81 0.61 2.42 -29.28
CA ASP A 81 -0.31 3.03 -30.24
C ASP A 81 0.39 3.89 -31.32
N GLY A 82 1.71 4.08 -31.19
CA GLY A 82 2.55 4.86 -32.11
C GLY A 82 2.55 6.38 -31.87
N THR A 83 1.76 6.86 -30.91
CA THR A 83 1.65 8.28 -30.54
C THR A 83 2.03 8.57 -29.09
N HIS A 84 1.91 7.59 -28.19
CA HIS A 84 2.18 7.73 -26.76
C HIS A 84 3.24 6.72 -26.26
N GLY A 85 4.18 6.35 -27.13
CA GLY A 85 5.29 5.45 -26.80
C GLY A 85 6.34 6.10 -25.89
N VAL A 86 7.14 5.25 -25.25
CA VAL A 86 8.28 5.64 -24.39
C VAL A 86 9.43 4.67 -24.62
N ASP A 87 10.67 5.11 -24.38
CA ASP A 87 11.83 4.21 -24.35
C ASP A 87 11.95 3.53 -22.99
N CYS A 88 11.32 2.37 -22.85
CA CYS A 88 11.34 1.57 -21.62
C CYS A 88 12.51 0.56 -21.55
N GLY A 89 13.44 0.63 -22.51
CA GLY A 89 14.52 -0.36 -22.64
C GLY A 89 14.12 -1.67 -23.32
N GLU A 90 12.88 -1.77 -23.79
CA GLU A 90 12.32 -2.89 -24.56
C GLU A 90 11.62 -2.36 -25.83
N ASP A 91 11.04 -3.26 -26.64
CA ASP A 91 10.10 -2.84 -27.68
C ASP A 91 8.75 -2.37 -27.09
N ALA A 92 7.88 -1.82 -27.95
CA ALA A 92 6.60 -1.28 -27.51
C ALA A 92 5.70 -2.31 -26.83
N ALA A 93 5.74 -3.58 -27.25
CA ALA A 93 5.00 -4.64 -26.60
C ALA A 93 5.59 -4.97 -25.22
N GLY A 94 6.92 -4.98 -25.12
CA GLY A 94 7.63 -5.09 -23.84
C GLY A 94 7.24 -3.99 -22.86
N CYS A 95 7.12 -2.73 -23.30
CA CYS A 95 6.66 -1.65 -22.42
C CYS A 95 5.24 -1.88 -21.89
N VAL A 96 4.33 -2.37 -22.74
CA VAL A 96 2.96 -2.73 -22.32
C VAL A 96 2.98 -3.84 -21.26
N GLU A 97 3.79 -4.88 -21.46
CA GLU A 97 3.90 -5.99 -20.49
C GLU A 97 4.55 -5.55 -19.16
N LEU A 98 5.53 -4.65 -19.19
CA LEU A 98 6.10 -4.09 -17.96
C LEU A 98 5.06 -3.27 -17.18
N CYS A 99 4.22 -2.51 -17.88
CA CYS A 99 3.12 -1.73 -17.29
C CYS A 99 2.08 -2.64 -16.63
N ARG A 100 1.63 -3.70 -17.32
CA ARG A 100 0.72 -4.72 -16.77
C ARG A 100 1.33 -5.42 -15.55
N GLY A 101 2.60 -5.80 -15.65
CA GLY A 101 3.31 -6.43 -14.55
C GLY A 101 3.39 -5.57 -13.29
N ALA A 102 3.44 -4.23 -13.42
CA ALA A 102 3.39 -3.33 -12.27
C ALA A 102 2.00 -3.33 -11.59
N ALA A 103 0.91 -3.37 -12.37
CA ALA A 103 -0.44 -3.52 -11.84
C ALA A 103 -0.67 -4.89 -11.19
N ASP A 104 -0.11 -5.95 -11.77
CA ASP A 104 -0.19 -7.31 -11.22
C ASP A 104 0.48 -7.45 -9.84
N LEU A 105 1.56 -6.70 -9.59
CA LEU A 105 2.20 -6.65 -8.26
C LEU A 105 1.21 -6.12 -7.20
N TRP A 106 0.57 -4.98 -7.49
CA TRP A 106 -0.47 -4.43 -6.59
C TRP A 106 -1.66 -5.38 -6.42
N ASN A 107 -2.14 -6.01 -7.49
CA ASN A 107 -3.22 -7.00 -7.43
C ASN A 107 -2.84 -8.21 -6.56
N SER A 108 -1.59 -8.65 -6.61
CA SER A 108 -1.08 -9.74 -5.79
C SER A 108 -0.99 -9.36 -4.30
N ASP A 109 -0.65 -8.12 -4.00
CA ASP A 109 -0.46 -7.63 -2.63
C ASP A 109 -1.77 -7.18 -1.96
N LEU A 110 -2.80 -6.85 -2.74
CA LEU A 110 -4.11 -6.39 -2.27
C LEU A 110 -5.27 -7.34 -2.65
N PRO A 111 -5.13 -8.67 -2.46
CA PRO A 111 -6.17 -9.61 -2.85
C PRO A 111 -7.47 -9.30 -2.12
N ASP A 112 -8.59 -9.29 -2.86
CA ASP A 112 -9.95 -9.02 -2.36
C ASP A 112 -10.15 -7.61 -1.74
N ARG A 113 -9.18 -6.71 -1.88
CA ARG A 113 -9.24 -5.34 -1.34
C ARG A 113 -9.36 -4.30 -2.42
N PHE A 114 -8.52 -4.43 -3.43
CA PHE A 114 -8.48 -3.55 -4.59
C PHE A 114 -8.02 -4.33 -5.81
N THR A 115 -8.48 -3.96 -6.99
CA THR A 115 -8.02 -4.61 -8.23
C THR A 115 -7.92 -3.62 -9.38
N PHE A 116 -6.76 -3.63 -10.03
CA PHE A 116 -6.55 -3.07 -11.35
C PHE A 116 -7.00 -4.08 -12.40
N VAL A 117 -7.92 -3.68 -13.27
CA VAL A 117 -8.51 -4.51 -14.33
C VAL A 117 -8.13 -3.89 -15.67
N GLU A 118 -7.43 -4.64 -16.53
CA GLU A 118 -7.13 -4.16 -17.89
C GLU A 118 -8.44 -3.91 -18.64
N ALA A 119 -8.48 -2.81 -19.38
CA ALA A 119 -9.62 -2.43 -20.20
C ALA A 119 -9.95 -3.49 -21.25
N ASP A 120 -11.24 -3.78 -21.40
CA ASP A 120 -11.71 -4.54 -22.55
C ASP A 120 -11.52 -3.68 -23.82
N PRO A 121 -10.84 -4.19 -24.87
CA PRO A 121 -10.71 -3.51 -26.16
C PRO A 121 -12.05 -3.07 -26.79
N SER A 122 -13.17 -3.70 -26.42
CA SER A 122 -14.52 -3.31 -26.85
C SER A 122 -15.02 -2.02 -26.21
N THR A 123 -14.40 -1.62 -25.10
CA THR A 123 -14.65 -0.39 -24.35
C THR A 123 -13.32 0.36 -24.17
N PRO A 124 -12.82 1.07 -25.18
CA PRO A 124 -11.51 1.71 -25.10
C PRO A 124 -11.47 2.81 -24.02
N VAL A 125 -10.35 2.90 -23.31
CA VAL A 125 -9.99 4.07 -22.50
C VAL A 125 -9.48 5.16 -23.45
N ALA A 126 -9.64 6.42 -23.10
CA ALA A 126 -9.05 7.52 -23.86
C ALA A 126 -7.85 8.10 -23.11
N PHE A 127 -6.72 8.30 -23.81
CA PHE A 127 -5.53 8.87 -23.18
C PHE A 127 -5.74 10.33 -22.83
N CYS A 128 -5.47 10.70 -21.58
CA CYS A 128 -5.45 12.09 -21.13
C CYS A 128 -6.67 12.87 -21.64
N THR A 129 -7.90 12.42 -21.35
CA THR A 129 -9.11 13.14 -21.80
C THR A 129 -9.29 14.48 -21.08
N SER A 130 -8.47 15.46 -21.45
CA SER A 130 -8.59 16.85 -21.05
C SER A 130 -9.64 17.54 -21.93
N GLY A 131 -10.91 17.47 -21.50
CA GLY A 131 -11.97 17.95 -22.39
C GLY A 131 -13.37 18.07 -21.81
N SER A 132 -13.54 18.68 -20.64
CA SER A 132 -14.52 19.78 -20.49
C SER A 132 -14.73 20.18 -19.03
N ASN A 133 -15.11 21.43 -18.83
CA ASN A 133 -15.82 21.93 -17.65
C ASN A 133 -17.20 21.23 -17.43
N SER A 134 -17.39 20.02 -17.96
CA SER A 134 -18.60 19.22 -17.97
C SER A 134 -18.27 17.71 -18.02
N GLY A 135 -17.41 17.22 -17.13
CA GLY A 135 -17.37 15.78 -16.80
C GLY A 135 -16.65 14.86 -17.78
N GLY A 136 -15.58 15.31 -18.44
CA GLY A 136 -14.74 14.51 -19.35
C GLY A 136 -13.77 13.52 -18.70
N PHE A 137 -14.11 13.01 -17.51
CA PHE A 137 -13.34 11.97 -16.83
C PHE A 137 -14.15 10.69 -16.94
N ASP A 138 -13.57 9.64 -17.52
CA ASP A 138 -14.29 8.41 -17.82
C ASP A 138 -14.28 7.43 -16.65
N GLY A 139 -13.60 7.77 -15.56
CA GLY A 139 -13.48 6.92 -14.37
C GLY A 139 -12.50 5.78 -14.57
N ARG A 140 -11.59 5.93 -15.53
CA ARG A 140 -10.63 4.90 -15.94
C ARG A 140 -9.24 5.53 -15.97
N THR A 141 -8.23 4.67 -15.87
CA THR A 141 -6.84 5.12 -15.80
C THR A 141 -6.16 4.85 -17.14
N SER A 142 -5.84 5.92 -17.88
CA SER A 142 -4.95 5.81 -19.03
C SER A 142 -3.49 5.89 -18.60
N ILE A 143 -2.62 5.06 -19.19
CA ILE A 143 -1.18 5.04 -18.90
C ILE A 143 -0.41 5.10 -20.21
N GLY A 144 0.37 6.17 -20.40
CA GLY A 144 1.08 6.39 -21.65
C GLY A 144 2.15 7.47 -21.58
N GLY A 145 2.99 7.51 -22.61
CA GLY A 145 4.06 8.49 -22.77
C GLY A 145 3.56 9.81 -23.36
N SER A 146 4.04 10.94 -22.82
CA SER A 146 3.88 12.26 -23.45
C SER A 146 5.04 13.19 -23.10
N ALA A 147 5.25 14.22 -23.93
CA ALA A 147 6.20 15.30 -23.67
C ALA A 147 5.65 16.38 -22.72
N THR A 148 4.33 16.40 -22.51
CA THR A 148 3.60 17.31 -21.61
C THR A 148 2.59 16.54 -20.79
N LEU A 149 2.15 17.10 -19.66
CA LEU A 149 1.08 16.53 -18.84
C LEU A 149 -0.26 16.52 -19.60
N CYS A 150 -1.26 15.77 -19.11
CA CYS A 150 -2.59 15.72 -19.74
C CYS A 150 -3.27 17.10 -19.84
N ASP A 151 -2.92 18.06 -18.97
CA ASP A 151 -3.40 19.44 -19.02
C ASP A 151 -2.57 20.37 -19.93
N SER A 152 -1.68 19.80 -20.74
CA SER A 152 -0.69 20.46 -21.62
C SER A 152 0.43 21.22 -20.92
N SER A 153 0.49 21.22 -19.59
CA SER A 153 1.62 21.82 -18.87
C SER A 153 2.91 21.01 -19.05
N ALA A 154 4.04 21.67 -18.89
CA ALA A 154 5.34 21.01 -18.99
C ALA A 154 5.64 20.23 -17.71
N PHE A 155 6.35 19.11 -17.85
CA PHE A 155 6.97 18.44 -16.72
C PHE A 155 7.95 19.38 -15.99
N GLY A 156 8.03 19.22 -14.66
CA GLY A 156 9.12 19.77 -13.88
C GLY A 156 10.46 19.11 -14.22
N SER A 157 11.56 19.73 -13.76
CA SER A 157 12.88 19.13 -13.88
C SER A 157 12.96 17.81 -13.11
N ASN A 158 13.50 16.77 -13.75
CA ASN A 158 13.70 15.43 -13.15
C ASN A 158 12.40 14.71 -12.73
N ILE A 159 11.27 15.04 -13.37
CA ILE A 159 10.00 14.32 -13.17
C ILE A 159 9.88 13.23 -14.22
N LEU A 160 9.86 11.97 -13.76
CA LEU A 160 9.82 10.78 -14.61
C LEU A 160 8.40 10.45 -15.09
N ALA A 161 7.42 10.62 -14.21
CA ALA A 161 6.00 10.46 -14.51
C ALA A 161 5.18 11.31 -13.52
N ILE A 162 3.88 11.40 -13.75
CA ILE A 162 2.94 11.99 -12.81
C ILE A 162 1.59 11.28 -12.91
N THR A 163 0.93 11.19 -11.76
CA THR A 163 -0.47 10.78 -11.65
C THR A 163 -1.35 12.01 -11.49
N LEU A 164 -2.25 12.24 -12.46
CA LEU A 164 -3.24 13.30 -12.44
C LEU A 164 -4.57 12.75 -11.95
N ARG A 165 -4.96 13.17 -10.74
CA ARG A 165 -6.20 12.72 -10.11
C ARG A 165 -7.32 13.74 -10.16
N ARG A 166 -8.56 13.25 -10.10
CA ARG A 166 -9.73 14.05 -9.77
C ARG A 166 -10.48 13.45 -8.60
N THR A 167 -10.80 14.29 -7.62
CA THR A 167 -11.55 13.89 -6.43
C THR A 167 -12.79 14.74 -6.23
N VAL A 168 -13.78 14.19 -5.52
CA VAL A 168 -14.92 14.96 -5.03
C VAL A 168 -14.47 15.84 -3.86
N ALA A 169 -14.51 17.16 -4.04
CA ALA A 169 -13.98 18.12 -3.07
C ALA A 169 -14.92 18.46 -1.90
N SER A 170 -16.22 18.16 -2.00
CA SER A 170 -17.20 18.50 -0.96
C SER A 170 -18.46 17.63 -1.00
N GLY A 171 -19.19 17.60 0.12
CA GLY A 171 -20.44 16.86 0.26
C GLY A 171 -20.26 15.43 0.77
N PRO A 172 -21.31 14.58 0.74
CA PRO A 172 -21.28 13.23 1.31
C PRO A 172 -20.26 12.27 0.68
N ARG A 173 -19.82 12.56 -0.55
CA ARG A 173 -18.84 11.77 -1.31
C ARG A 173 -17.43 12.36 -1.26
N THR A 174 -17.15 13.32 -0.36
CA THR A 174 -15.84 13.98 -0.28
C THR A 174 -14.72 12.95 -0.20
N GLY A 175 -13.69 13.10 -1.04
CA GLY A 175 -12.55 12.18 -1.11
C GLY A 175 -12.68 11.05 -2.11
N GLU A 176 -13.86 10.84 -2.67
CA GLU A 176 -14.01 9.84 -3.72
C GLU A 176 -13.22 10.25 -4.98
N LEU A 177 -12.33 9.38 -5.43
CA LEU A 177 -11.64 9.47 -6.71
C LEU A 177 -12.65 9.26 -7.82
N LEU A 178 -12.58 10.13 -8.82
CA LEU A 178 -13.38 10.09 -10.03
C LEU A 178 -12.56 9.73 -11.25
N ASP A 179 -11.23 9.89 -11.18
CA ASP A 179 -10.30 9.66 -12.28
C ASP A 179 -8.85 9.71 -11.78
N SER A 180 -7.95 8.98 -12.44
CA SER A 180 -6.52 9.02 -12.12
C SER A 180 -5.69 8.56 -13.33
N ASP A 181 -5.28 9.49 -14.18
CA ASP A 181 -4.47 9.23 -15.37
C ASP A 181 -2.97 9.31 -15.07
N ILE A 182 -2.16 8.51 -15.76
CA ILE A 182 -0.70 8.49 -15.60
C ILE A 182 -0.03 8.94 -16.90
N THR A 183 0.79 9.99 -16.79
CA THR A 183 1.63 10.46 -17.90
C THR A 183 3.10 10.18 -17.61
N VAL A 184 3.74 9.38 -18.46
CA VAL A 184 5.18 9.11 -18.39
C VAL A 184 5.93 10.10 -19.27
N ASN A 185 7.00 10.69 -18.74
CA ASN A 185 7.77 11.70 -19.44
C ASN A 185 8.67 11.06 -20.52
N THR A 186 8.37 11.33 -21.79
CA THR A 186 9.13 10.80 -22.93
C THR A 186 10.53 11.40 -23.09
N GLY A 187 10.89 12.39 -22.26
CA GLY A 187 12.23 12.96 -22.21
C GLY A 187 13.27 12.07 -21.52
N PHE A 188 12.86 10.95 -20.92
CA PHE A 188 13.73 10.01 -20.23
C PHE A 188 13.87 8.69 -20.98
N HIS A 189 15.04 8.07 -20.79
CA HIS A 189 15.29 6.69 -21.16
C HIS A 189 15.22 5.84 -19.89
N PHE A 190 14.47 4.75 -19.94
CA PHE A 190 14.31 3.86 -18.81
C PHE A 190 14.97 2.52 -19.11
N ASP A 191 15.56 1.91 -18.08
CA ASP A 191 15.75 0.46 -18.10
C ASP A 191 14.44 -0.22 -17.62
N PRO A 192 14.25 -1.52 -17.91
CA PRO A 192 13.00 -2.21 -17.56
C PRO A 192 12.65 -2.18 -16.06
N SER A 193 13.65 -2.24 -15.19
CA SER A 193 13.46 -2.20 -13.73
C SER A 193 13.02 -0.81 -13.26
N LEU A 194 13.68 0.25 -13.76
CA LEU A 194 13.27 1.63 -13.49
C LEU A 194 11.87 1.93 -14.02
N PHE A 195 11.56 1.44 -15.23
CA PHE A 195 10.23 1.64 -15.81
C PHE A 195 9.14 0.97 -14.97
N ARG A 196 9.33 -0.29 -14.57
CA ARG A 196 8.37 -1.00 -13.69
C ARG A 196 8.20 -0.28 -12.34
N HIS A 197 9.29 0.19 -11.73
CA HIS A 197 9.23 0.97 -10.50
C HIS A 197 8.38 2.23 -10.67
N VAL A 198 8.64 3.01 -11.73
CA VAL A 198 7.91 4.26 -11.98
C VAL A 198 6.43 3.97 -12.18
N ILE A 199 6.05 2.99 -13.00
CA ILE A 199 4.63 2.64 -13.15
C ILE A 199 4.02 2.16 -11.84
N GLY A 200 4.70 1.30 -11.09
CA GLY A 200 4.22 0.81 -9.80
C GLY A 200 4.00 1.95 -8.79
N HIS A 201 4.91 2.92 -8.75
CA HIS A 201 4.81 4.12 -7.93
C HIS A 201 3.58 4.96 -8.30
N GLU A 202 3.40 5.26 -9.58
CA GLU A 202 2.24 6.03 -10.06
C GLU A 202 0.92 5.30 -9.79
N LEU A 203 0.88 3.97 -9.94
CA LEU A 203 -0.27 3.16 -9.55
C LEU A 203 -0.56 3.24 -8.04
N GLY A 204 0.46 3.41 -7.20
CA GLY A 204 0.25 3.69 -5.77
C GLY A 204 -0.44 5.03 -5.52
N HIS A 205 -0.17 6.06 -6.33
CA HIS A 205 -0.97 7.29 -6.31
C HIS A 205 -2.40 7.08 -6.77
N VAL A 206 -2.64 6.20 -7.77
CA VAL A 206 -4.01 5.82 -8.17
C VAL A 206 -4.77 5.19 -7.00
N LEU A 207 -4.10 4.44 -6.12
CA LEU A 207 -4.71 3.90 -4.90
C LEU A 207 -5.05 4.97 -3.86
N GLY A 208 -4.38 6.14 -3.88
CA GLY A 208 -4.55 7.19 -2.89
C GLY A 208 -3.35 7.40 -1.95
N LEU A 209 -2.22 6.72 -2.20
CA LEU A 209 -0.99 6.87 -1.42
C LEU A 209 -0.20 8.11 -1.83
N ASP A 210 0.50 8.72 -0.88
CA ASP A 210 1.42 9.84 -1.09
C ASP A 210 2.84 9.48 -0.64
N HIS A 211 3.73 10.42 -0.82
CA HIS A 211 5.15 10.27 -0.56
C HIS A 211 5.48 10.36 0.94
N PRO A 212 5.93 9.27 1.58
CA PRO A 212 6.22 9.26 3.01
C PRO A 212 7.42 10.15 3.38
N ASP A 213 8.38 10.31 2.48
CA ASP A 213 9.57 11.14 2.69
C ASP A 213 9.24 12.64 2.74
N GLN A 214 8.15 13.07 2.09
CA GLN A 214 7.63 14.44 2.22
C GLN A 214 7.02 14.71 3.60
N CYS A 215 6.74 13.65 4.36
CA CYS A 215 6.20 13.69 5.71
C CYS A 215 7.29 13.48 6.79
N GLY A 216 8.56 13.37 6.38
CA GLY A 216 9.69 13.09 7.27
C GLY A 216 10.03 11.61 7.45
N HIS A 217 9.41 10.73 6.68
CA HIS A 217 9.66 9.28 6.68
C HIS A 217 10.46 8.87 5.43
N ASP A 218 11.78 9.08 5.44
CA ASP A 218 12.66 8.75 4.31
C ASP A 218 13.17 7.29 4.40
N PHE A 219 12.42 6.37 3.80
CA PHE A 219 12.72 4.94 3.76
C PHE A 219 12.72 4.41 2.32
N ASN A 220 13.31 3.23 2.11
CA ASN A 220 13.37 2.59 0.79
C ASN A 220 12.06 1.84 0.49
N VAL A 221 11.02 2.59 0.18
CA VAL A 221 9.68 2.11 -0.16
C VAL A 221 9.34 2.51 -1.59
N LEU A 222 8.31 1.88 -2.18
CA LEU A 222 7.92 2.18 -3.56
C LEU A 222 7.45 3.62 -3.69
N MET A 223 6.67 4.11 -2.72
CA MET A 223 6.06 5.45 -2.75
C MET A 223 7.03 6.60 -2.40
N ARG A 224 8.34 6.35 -2.28
CA ARG A 224 9.32 7.41 -2.03
C ARG A 224 9.39 8.40 -3.21
N SER A 225 9.39 9.71 -2.94
CA SER A 225 9.35 10.75 -4.00
C SER A 225 10.61 10.86 -4.87
N VAL A 226 11.73 10.29 -4.40
CA VAL A 226 13.00 10.28 -5.13
C VAL A 226 13.47 8.84 -5.27
N VAL A 227 13.53 8.38 -6.52
CA VAL A 227 14.06 7.08 -6.88
C VAL A 227 15.57 7.15 -7.14
N GLY A 228 16.30 6.16 -6.61
CA GLY A 228 17.72 5.96 -6.91
C GLY A 228 17.94 5.20 -8.22
N ALA A 229 19.18 5.03 -8.65
CA ALA A 229 19.48 4.17 -9.80
C ALA A 229 19.03 2.72 -9.54
N SER A 230 18.52 2.03 -10.56
CA SER A 230 18.12 0.62 -10.52
C SER A 230 19.26 -0.33 -10.10
N SER A 231 20.51 0.09 -10.27
CA SER A 231 21.70 -0.64 -9.78
C SER A 231 21.94 -0.54 -8.27
N ASN A 232 21.17 0.27 -7.54
CA ASN A 232 21.30 0.42 -6.09
C ASN A 232 20.75 -0.84 -5.40
N PRO A 233 21.48 -1.45 -4.44
CA PRO A 233 20.99 -2.63 -3.70
C PRO A 233 19.70 -2.36 -2.90
N CYS A 234 19.35 -1.10 -2.65
CA CYS A 234 18.11 -0.70 -1.98
C CYS A 234 17.03 -0.20 -2.93
N PHE A 235 17.19 -0.41 -4.25
CA PHE A 235 16.13 -0.16 -5.21
C PHE A 235 14.99 -1.16 -4.99
N VAL A 236 13.75 -0.68 -5.03
CA VAL A 236 12.56 -1.50 -4.86
C VAL A 236 11.83 -1.60 -6.19
N GLU A 237 11.57 -2.82 -6.68
CA GLU A 237 10.89 -3.02 -7.97
C GLU A 237 9.36 -3.07 -7.86
N GLY A 238 8.82 -3.15 -6.64
CA GLY A 238 7.40 -3.31 -6.36
C GLY A 238 7.03 -2.85 -4.96
N PRO A 239 5.73 -2.96 -4.59
CA PRO A 239 5.24 -2.52 -3.30
C PRO A 239 5.97 -3.21 -2.14
N THR A 240 6.32 -2.45 -1.13
CA THR A 240 6.89 -2.97 0.12
C THR A 240 5.79 -3.14 1.17
N THR A 241 6.08 -3.78 2.30
CA THR A 241 5.13 -3.90 3.43
C THR A 241 4.54 -2.55 3.85
N ASP A 242 5.33 -1.47 3.82
CA ASP A 242 4.85 -0.13 4.17
C ASP A 242 3.80 0.38 3.18
N ASP A 243 4.08 0.26 1.88
CA ASP A 243 3.16 0.67 0.81
C ASP A 243 1.84 -0.11 0.88
N VAL A 244 1.92 -1.42 1.13
CA VAL A 244 0.76 -2.31 1.30
C VAL A 244 -0.03 -1.95 2.56
N ASN A 245 0.63 -1.68 3.68
CA ASN A 245 -0.05 -1.25 4.91
C ASN A 245 -0.80 0.08 4.72
N GLY A 246 -0.23 1.00 3.95
CA GLY A 246 -0.91 2.23 3.56
C GLY A 246 -2.18 1.92 2.76
N ALA A 247 -2.05 1.13 1.69
CA ALA A 247 -3.20 0.78 0.84
C ALA A 247 -4.29 0.01 1.62
N ASP A 248 -3.89 -0.86 2.55
CA ASP A 248 -4.76 -1.60 3.46
C ASP A 248 -5.61 -0.69 4.36
N LEU A 249 -5.11 0.50 4.71
CA LEU A 249 -5.89 1.47 5.50
C LEU A 249 -6.90 2.22 4.65
N ILE A 250 -6.63 2.41 3.35
CA ILE A 250 -7.57 3.01 2.40
C ILE A 250 -8.66 1.99 2.07
N TYR A 251 -8.26 0.79 1.69
CA TYR A 251 -9.12 -0.31 1.24
C TYR A 251 -9.06 -1.46 2.24
N ALA A 252 -9.47 -1.18 3.47
CA ALA A 252 -9.62 -2.23 4.48
C ALA A 252 -10.52 -3.34 3.90
N LEU A 253 -10.13 -4.60 4.09
CA LEU A 253 -10.80 -5.79 3.54
C LEU A 253 -12.29 -5.55 3.32
N VAL A 254 -12.68 -5.38 2.06
CA VAL A 254 -14.07 -5.49 1.63
C VAL A 254 -14.35 -6.98 1.58
N GLY A 255 -14.42 -7.60 2.76
CA GLY A 255 -14.93 -8.96 2.86
C GLY A 255 -16.32 -9.03 2.25
N PRO A 256 -16.82 -10.22 1.88
CA PRO A 256 -18.25 -10.37 1.60
C PRO A 256 -18.99 -9.67 2.73
N THR A 257 -19.96 -8.81 2.39
CA THR A 257 -20.82 -8.14 3.37
C THR A 257 -21.10 -9.15 4.46
N PRO A 258 -20.67 -8.92 5.73
CA PRO A 258 -20.87 -9.91 6.77
C PRO A 258 -22.35 -10.25 6.69
N THR A 259 -22.64 -11.51 6.35
CA THR A 259 -23.99 -12.05 6.40
C THR A 259 -24.45 -11.66 7.77
N VAL A 260 -25.41 -10.73 7.87
CA VAL A 260 -25.76 -10.02 9.09
C VAL A 260 -25.72 -11.04 10.21
N THR A 261 -24.63 -11.05 10.97
CA THR A 261 -24.45 -12.07 12.00
C THR A 261 -25.63 -11.83 12.92
N PRO A 262 -26.45 -12.85 13.20
CA PRO A 262 -27.59 -12.68 14.09
C PRO A 262 -27.10 -11.91 15.31
N THR A 263 -27.85 -10.88 15.69
CA THR A 263 -27.65 -10.07 16.91
C THR A 263 -26.90 -10.93 17.93
N PRO A 264 -25.69 -10.52 18.39
CA PRO A 264 -24.82 -11.37 19.19
C PRO A 264 -25.65 -12.06 20.27
N ALA A 265 -25.44 -13.36 20.47
CA ALA A 265 -25.97 -14.03 21.65
C ALA A 265 -25.64 -13.13 22.85
N ALA A 266 -26.66 -12.75 23.63
CA ALA A 266 -26.55 -11.71 24.63
C ALA A 266 -25.29 -11.93 25.49
N GLY A 267 -24.33 -11.01 25.39
CA GLY A 267 -23.05 -11.06 26.12
C GLY A 267 -21.81 -11.44 25.31
N CYS A 268 -21.89 -11.78 24.01
CA CYS A 268 -20.69 -12.06 23.23
C CYS A 268 -19.82 -10.81 23.03
N GLY A 269 -18.55 -10.87 23.44
CA GLY A 269 -17.64 -9.72 23.48
C GLY A 269 -17.86 -8.75 24.65
N ASP A 270 -18.79 -9.02 25.56
CA ASP A 270 -19.05 -8.24 26.79
C ASP A 270 -18.38 -8.92 27.98
N ALA A 271 -17.04 -8.79 28.03
CA ALA A 271 -16.19 -9.48 28.98
C ALA A 271 -16.40 -9.03 30.43
N ASP A 272 -16.91 -7.82 30.67
CA ASP A 272 -17.25 -7.31 32.00
C ASP A 272 -18.72 -7.49 32.41
N GLY A 273 -19.58 -7.92 31.48
CA GLY A 273 -20.99 -8.23 31.72
C GLY A 273 -21.85 -6.99 31.95
N SER A 274 -21.41 -5.82 31.45
CA SER A 274 -22.12 -4.55 31.58
C SER A 274 -23.37 -4.45 30.71
N GLY A 275 -23.56 -5.39 29.78
CA GLY A 275 -24.64 -5.41 28.80
C GLY A 275 -24.31 -4.63 27.52
N SER A 276 -23.05 -4.23 27.30
CA SER A 276 -22.60 -3.51 26.11
C SER A 276 -21.14 -3.85 25.80
N VAL A 277 -20.79 -3.95 24.52
CA VAL A 277 -19.40 -4.18 24.10
C VAL A 277 -18.66 -2.84 24.05
N THR A 278 -17.64 -2.70 24.88
CA THR A 278 -16.85 -1.48 25.07
C THR A 278 -15.33 -1.74 24.97
N VAL A 279 -14.55 -0.67 25.01
CA VAL A 279 -13.07 -0.77 25.05
C VAL A 279 -12.61 -1.54 26.29
N THR A 280 -13.34 -1.44 27.40
CA THR A 280 -13.05 -2.20 28.63
C THR A 280 -13.04 -3.70 28.36
N ASP A 281 -14.00 -4.17 27.57
CA ASP A 281 -14.13 -5.58 27.22
C ASP A 281 -12.97 -6.05 26.36
N GLY A 282 -12.58 -5.24 25.36
CA GLY A 282 -11.44 -5.56 24.51
C GLY A 282 -10.14 -5.68 25.29
N VAL A 283 -9.92 -4.79 26.27
CA VAL A 283 -8.76 -4.88 27.18
C VAL A 283 -8.84 -6.12 28.06
N GLN A 284 -10.02 -6.51 28.55
CA GLN A 284 -10.18 -7.73 29.35
C GLN A 284 -9.90 -9.00 28.54
N THR A 285 -10.31 -9.04 27.28
CA THR A 285 -10.01 -10.12 26.34
C THR A 285 -8.51 -10.21 26.05
N LEU A 286 -7.84 -9.09 25.81
CA LEU A 286 -6.37 -9.07 25.62
C LEU A 286 -5.61 -9.53 26.87
N ARG A 287 -6.10 -9.18 28.07
CA ARG A 287 -5.53 -9.69 29.33
C ARG A 287 -5.68 -11.21 29.43
N ALA A 288 -6.84 -11.74 29.08
CA ALA A 288 -7.07 -13.20 29.05
C ALA A 288 -6.13 -13.92 28.07
N ALA A 289 -5.98 -13.37 26.86
CA ALA A 289 -5.05 -13.89 25.85
C ALA A 289 -3.60 -13.90 26.33
N ALA A 290 -3.21 -12.92 27.15
CA ALA A 290 -1.89 -12.84 27.79
C ALA A 290 -1.74 -13.73 29.05
N GLY A 291 -2.75 -14.54 29.40
CA GLY A 291 -2.75 -15.38 30.61
C GLY A 291 -2.87 -14.59 31.92
N LEU A 292 -3.35 -13.35 31.86
CA LEU A 292 -3.54 -12.49 33.01
C LEU A 292 -4.96 -12.65 33.59
N SER A 293 -5.12 -12.31 34.87
CA SER A 293 -6.44 -12.29 35.51
C SER A 293 -7.40 -11.33 34.80
N SER A 294 -8.57 -11.83 34.43
CA SER A 294 -9.64 -11.14 33.73
C SER A 294 -11.00 -11.77 34.09
N ALA A 295 -12.10 -11.07 33.79
CA ALA A 295 -13.47 -11.59 33.92
C ALA A 295 -13.92 -12.43 32.71
N CYS A 296 -13.02 -12.55 31.73
CA CYS A 296 -13.24 -13.05 30.41
C CYS A 296 -13.20 -14.60 30.40
N THR A 297 -14.24 -15.22 29.84
CA THR A 297 -14.36 -16.68 29.72
C THR A 297 -14.38 -17.08 28.25
N LEU A 298 -14.07 -18.35 27.96
CA LEU A 298 -14.06 -18.84 26.58
C LEU A 298 -15.41 -18.59 25.88
N ALA A 299 -16.52 -18.79 26.58
CA ALA A 299 -17.86 -18.59 26.04
C ALA A 299 -18.23 -17.12 25.73
N VAL A 300 -17.45 -16.15 26.21
CA VAL A 300 -17.72 -14.71 26.05
C VAL A 300 -16.68 -14.03 25.16
N CYS A 301 -15.44 -14.52 25.20
CA CYS A 301 -14.30 -13.83 24.65
C CYS A 301 -13.58 -14.58 23.54
N ASP A 302 -13.91 -15.83 23.27
CA ASP A 302 -13.54 -16.49 22.01
C ASP A 302 -14.55 -16.03 20.97
N VAL A 303 -14.34 -14.82 20.45
CA VAL A 303 -15.29 -14.12 19.57
C VAL A 303 -15.08 -14.51 18.12
N ASP A 304 -13.97 -15.17 17.78
CA ASP A 304 -13.77 -15.80 16.47
C ASP A 304 -14.13 -17.30 16.44
N GLY A 305 -14.38 -17.92 17.59
CA GLY A 305 -14.82 -19.31 17.71
C GLY A 305 -13.70 -20.33 17.49
N SER A 306 -12.44 -19.92 17.70
CA SER A 306 -11.25 -20.75 17.50
C SER A 306 -11.06 -21.82 18.58
N GLY A 307 -11.81 -21.77 19.68
CA GLY A 307 -11.65 -22.62 20.85
C GLY A 307 -10.58 -22.13 21.83
N ALA A 308 -10.07 -20.91 21.66
CA ALA A 308 -9.09 -20.28 22.52
C ALA A 308 -9.32 -18.77 22.61
N ILE A 309 -8.88 -18.14 23.70
CA ILE A 309 -8.89 -16.67 23.80
C ILE A 309 -7.52 -16.16 23.37
N THR A 310 -7.48 -15.43 22.26
CA THR A 310 -6.27 -14.96 21.58
C THR A 310 -6.25 -13.44 21.45
N VAL A 311 -5.15 -12.90 20.93
CA VAL A 311 -5.05 -11.45 20.63
C VAL A 311 -6.06 -11.04 19.56
N THR A 312 -6.34 -11.93 18.60
CA THR A 312 -7.33 -11.71 17.53
C THR A 312 -8.70 -11.41 18.13
N ASP A 313 -9.10 -12.14 19.18
CA ASP A 313 -10.35 -11.90 19.88
C ASP A 313 -10.42 -10.50 20.50
N GLY A 314 -9.34 -10.09 21.17
CA GLY A 314 -9.25 -8.78 21.80
C GLY A 314 -9.37 -7.65 20.80
N VAL A 315 -8.73 -7.80 19.63
CA VAL A 315 -8.82 -6.82 18.53
C VAL A 315 -10.25 -6.78 17.96
N ASN A 316 -10.90 -7.92 17.78
CA ASN A 316 -12.29 -7.98 17.30
C ASN A 316 -13.26 -7.29 18.27
N VAL A 317 -13.09 -7.47 19.58
CA VAL A 317 -13.90 -6.77 20.60
C VAL A 317 -13.65 -5.26 20.57
N LEU A 318 -12.40 -4.81 20.43
CA LEU A 318 -12.08 -3.37 20.31
C LEU A 318 -12.68 -2.75 19.05
N ARG A 319 -12.67 -3.47 17.93
CA ARG A 319 -13.32 -3.03 16.68
C ARG A 319 -14.82 -2.89 16.86
N ALA A 320 -15.47 -3.88 17.49
CA ALA A 320 -16.89 -3.84 17.80
C ALA A 320 -17.24 -2.63 18.70
N ALA A 321 -16.45 -2.38 19.75
CA ALA A 321 -16.61 -1.23 20.63
C ALA A 321 -16.47 0.12 19.91
N ALA A 322 -15.68 0.17 18.85
CA ALA A 322 -15.48 1.36 18.01
C ALA A 322 -16.53 1.50 16.89
N GLY A 323 -17.51 0.59 16.79
CA GLY A 323 -18.49 0.58 15.70
C GLY A 323 -17.89 0.16 14.35
N LEU A 324 -16.72 -0.50 14.37
CA LEU A 324 -16.07 -1.03 13.19
C LEU A 324 -16.53 -2.48 12.92
N PRO A 325 -16.44 -2.97 11.67
CA PRO A 325 -16.77 -4.36 11.36
C PRO A 325 -15.92 -5.35 12.19
N ALA A 326 -16.57 -6.31 12.84
CA ALA A 326 -15.91 -7.31 13.69
C ALA A 326 -16.65 -8.65 13.67
N ILE A 327 -15.93 -9.74 13.94
CA ILE A 327 -16.50 -11.08 14.14
C ILE A 327 -16.84 -11.21 15.64
N LEU A 328 -18.11 -11.53 15.94
CA LEU A 328 -18.61 -11.79 17.29
C LEU A 328 -19.42 -13.09 17.31
N ASN A 329 -18.73 -14.21 17.18
CA ASN A 329 -19.29 -15.55 17.14
C ASN A 329 -18.86 -16.37 18.37
N CYS A 330 -19.39 -16.00 19.53
CA CYS A 330 -19.10 -16.73 20.75
C CYS A 330 -19.85 -18.05 20.82
N GLY A 331 -19.16 -19.11 21.26
CA GLY A 331 -19.74 -20.42 21.56
C GLY A 331 -19.75 -21.39 20.39
N GLY A 332 -18.57 -21.62 19.79
CA GLY A 332 -18.35 -22.52 18.64
C GLY A 332 -19.10 -23.85 18.65
#